data_AF-A0A9D9P0M0-F1
#
_entry.id   AF-A0A9D9P0M0-F1
#
_cell.length_a   1.000
_cell.length_b   1.000
_cell.length_c   1.000
_cell.angle_alpha   90.00
_cell.angle_beta   90.00
_cell.angle_gamma   90.00
#
_symmetry.space_group_name_H-M   'P 1'
#
loop_
_entity.id
_entity.type
_entity.pdbx_description
1 polymer ?
#
loop_
_entity_poly.entity_id
_entity_poly.type
_entity_poly.pdbx_seq_one_letter_code
_entity_poly.pdbx_strand_id
1 'polypeptide(L)'
;MALPPAPPAHWPKRPRSRRAWLKGLVAALLTTWTLLRDEQDLAAQASCSQWHRCGMCGCLCSCLGGSDSACPSGTQEGGAWWACCFSSGRLWLVRYLDCCGPRDRRPACPSGCSCNQNNSYGQYPSNQNWCPNPSTRAAYCTRAQVWSQC
;
A
#
# COMPACT_ATOMS: atom_id res chain seq x y z
N MET A 1 65.34 -15.79 48.42
CA MET A 1 63.98 -15.21 48.40
C MET A 1 63.61 -14.90 46.96
N ALA A 2 62.60 -15.56 46.39
CA ALA A 2 62.12 -15.30 45.03
C ALA A 2 60.90 -14.36 45.10
N LEU A 3 60.93 -13.27 44.33
CA LEU A 3 59.83 -12.32 44.21
C LEU A 3 58.62 -12.98 43.52
N PRO A 4 57.38 -12.67 43.94
CA PRO A 4 56.19 -13.21 43.29
C PRO A 4 56.01 -12.65 41.86
N PRO A 5 55.38 -13.40 40.95
CA PRO A 5 55.17 -12.99 39.57
C PRO A 5 54.18 -11.82 39.46
N ALA A 6 54.43 -10.93 38.50
CA ALA A 6 53.58 -9.76 38.23
C ALA A 6 52.19 -10.16 37.71
N PRO A 7 51.11 -9.44 38.07
CA PRO A 7 49.76 -9.72 37.60
C PRO A 7 49.58 -9.40 36.10
N PRO A 8 48.61 -10.05 35.42
CA PRO A 8 48.40 -9.87 33.99
C PRO A 8 47.93 -8.46 33.64
N ALA A 9 48.48 -7.93 32.54
CA ALA A 9 48.12 -6.62 32.01
C ALA A 9 46.65 -6.62 31.52
N HIS A 10 45.81 -5.84 32.19
CA HIS A 10 44.43 -5.59 31.78
C HIS A 10 44.43 -4.51 30.70
N TRP A 11 44.12 -4.89 29.46
CA TRP A 11 44.00 -3.94 28.37
C TRP A 11 42.69 -3.14 28.51
N PRO A 12 42.74 -1.79 28.54
CA PRO A 12 41.52 -0.99 28.56
C PRO A 12 40.76 -1.21 27.25
N LYS A 13 39.46 -1.54 27.35
CA LYS A 13 38.58 -1.60 26.18
C LYS A 13 38.65 -0.24 25.48
N ARG A 14 39.02 -0.23 24.20
CA ARG A 14 39.12 1.02 23.42
C ARG A 14 37.78 1.77 23.54
N PRO A 15 37.78 3.04 23.97
CA PRO A 15 36.55 3.81 24.06
C PRO A 15 35.94 3.90 22.65
N ARG A 16 34.64 3.60 22.52
CA ARG A 16 33.91 3.76 21.26
C ARG A 16 34.16 5.17 20.76
N SER A 17 34.84 5.30 19.61
CA SER A 17 35.21 6.61 19.07
C SER A 17 33.94 7.42 18.80
N ARG A 18 34.00 8.73 19.01
CA ARG A 18 32.89 9.65 18.70
C ARG A 18 32.36 9.46 17.27
N ARG A 19 33.25 9.10 16.32
CA ARG A 19 32.88 8.74 14.94
C ARG A 19 32.03 7.49 14.85
N ALA A 20 32.33 6.44 15.62
CA ALA A 20 31.52 5.22 15.62
C ALA A 20 30.12 5.46 16.21
N TRP A 21 30.01 6.33 17.21
CA TRP A 21 28.73 6.73 17.78
C TRP A 21 27.90 7.58 16.80
N LEU A 22 28.53 8.58 16.17
CA LEU A 22 27.91 9.40 15.12
C LEU A 22 27.40 8.58 13.93
N LYS A 23 28.20 7.60 13.45
CA LYS A 23 27.77 6.69 12.38
C LYS A 23 26.53 5.89 12.75
N GLY A 24 26.43 5.43 14.01
CA GLY A 24 25.25 4.72 14.50
C GLY A 24 23.99 5.58 14.51
N LEU A 25 24.10 6.85 14.93
CA LEU A 25 22.97 7.78 14.92
C LEU A 25 22.51 8.12 13.49
N VAL A 26 23.45 8.38 12.59
CA VAL A 26 23.11 8.65 11.18
C VAL A 26 22.42 7.44 10.55
N ALA A 27 22.92 6.23 10.80
CA ALA A 27 22.28 5.01 10.33
C ALA A 27 20.85 4.87 10.87
N ALA A 28 20.64 5.08 12.17
CA ALA A 28 19.31 5.04 12.80
C ALA A 28 18.36 6.08 12.19
N LEU A 29 18.82 7.32 12.00
CA LEU A 29 18.02 8.37 11.38
C LEU A 29 17.63 8.03 9.94
N LEU A 30 18.55 7.50 9.14
CA LEU A 30 18.27 7.08 7.76
C LEU A 30 17.26 5.93 7.70
N THR A 31 17.36 4.94 8.59
CA THR A 31 16.37 3.85 8.67
C THR A 31 15.00 4.35 9.09
N THR A 32 14.92 5.23 10.08
CA THR A 32 13.61 5.79 10.50
C THR A 32 13.01 6.66 9.40
N TRP A 33 13.82 7.46 8.70
CA TRP A 33 13.38 8.27 7.55
C TRP A 33 12.83 7.42 6.41
N THR A 34 13.45 6.28 6.12
CA THR A 34 12.98 5.39 5.04
C THR A 34 11.65 4.73 5.39
N LEU A 35 11.47 4.27 6.63
CA LEU A 35 10.19 3.70 7.09
C LEU A 35 9.04 4.72 7.05
N LEU A 36 9.28 5.96 7.51
CA LEU A 36 8.27 7.03 7.49
C LEU A 36 7.80 7.37 6.07
N ARG A 37 8.72 7.31 5.11
CA ARG A 37 8.43 7.64 3.70
C ARG A 37 7.58 6.56 3.04
N ASP A 38 7.85 5.29 3.33
CA ASP A 38 7.07 4.15 2.84
C ASP A 38 5.62 4.20 3.32
N GLU A 39 5.40 4.53 4.61
CA GLU A 39 4.04 4.73 5.14
C GLU A 39 3.28 5.87 4.43
N GLN A 40 3.96 6.98 4.14
CA GLN A 40 3.35 8.12 3.44
C GLN A 40 3.00 7.78 2.00
N ASP A 41 3.88 7.08 1.29
CA ASP A 41 3.64 6.64 -0.08
C ASP A 41 2.49 5.63 -0.13
N LEU A 42 2.43 4.68 0.81
CA LEU A 42 1.32 3.74 0.92
C LEU A 42 0.00 4.46 1.26
N ALA A 43 0.01 5.42 2.17
CA ALA A 43 -1.16 6.23 2.51
C ALA A 43 -1.65 7.07 1.32
N ALA A 44 -0.73 7.67 0.55
CA ALA A 44 -1.05 8.40 -0.67
C ALA A 44 -1.65 7.47 -1.74
N GLN A 45 -1.06 6.28 -1.91
CA GLN A 45 -1.59 5.19 -2.73
C GLN A 45 -2.86 4.57 -2.16
N ALA A 46 -3.23 4.81 -0.91
CA ALA A 46 -4.44 4.31 -0.26
C ALA A 46 -5.52 5.39 -0.11
N SER A 47 -5.33 6.58 -0.67
CA SER A 47 -6.35 7.62 -0.56
C SER A 47 -7.46 7.45 -1.59
N CYS A 48 -8.72 7.47 -1.16
CA CYS A 48 -9.84 7.58 -2.07
C CYS A 48 -9.80 8.87 -2.89
N SER A 49 -9.23 9.97 -2.38
CA SER A 49 -9.23 11.29 -3.04
C SER A 49 -8.35 11.42 -4.29
N GLN A 50 -7.60 10.37 -4.64
CA GLN A 50 -6.79 10.37 -5.86
C GLN A 50 -7.68 10.57 -7.10
N TRP A 51 -7.20 11.36 -8.06
CA TRP A 51 -8.00 11.75 -9.23
C TRP A 51 -8.49 10.54 -10.04
N HIS A 52 -7.66 9.50 -10.17
CA HIS A 52 -7.99 8.28 -10.90
C HIS A 52 -8.93 7.36 -10.11
N ARG A 53 -9.48 7.81 -8.99
CA ARG A 53 -10.44 7.07 -8.16
C ARG A 53 -11.80 7.73 -8.12
N CYS A 54 -12.05 8.65 -9.06
CA CYS A 54 -13.27 9.46 -9.14
C CYS A 54 -14.58 8.66 -9.25
N GLY A 55 -14.53 7.40 -9.67
CA GLY A 55 -15.67 6.47 -9.80
C GLY A 55 -15.46 5.17 -9.04
N MET A 56 -14.59 5.19 -8.02
CA MET A 56 -14.20 4.02 -7.26
C MET A 56 -15.16 3.77 -6.09
N CYS A 57 -15.69 2.56 -6.03
CA CYS A 57 -16.52 2.07 -4.94
C CYS A 57 -15.98 0.72 -4.48
N GLY A 58 -15.81 0.54 -3.17
CA GLY A 58 -15.23 -0.67 -2.60
C GLY A 58 -13.99 -0.38 -1.75
N CYS A 59 -13.26 -1.45 -1.39
CA CYS A 59 -12.05 -1.34 -0.58
C CYS A 59 -10.81 -1.24 -1.49
N LEU A 60 -9.86 -0.37 -1.19
CA LEU A 60 -8.64 -0.24 -1.97
C LEU A 60 -7.72 -1.45 -1.84
N CYS A 61 -7.25 -1.99 -2.97
CA CYS A 61 -6.32 -3.11 -2.94
C CYS A 61 -4.97 -2.78 -2.33
N SER A 62 -4.51 -1.52 -2.41
CA SER A 62 -3.28 -1.06 -1.74
C SER A 62 -3.34 -1.23 -0.22
N CYS A 63 -4.53 -1.23 0.39
CA CYS A 63 -4.69 -1.45 1.83
C CYS A 63 -4.75 -2.91 2.25
N LEU A 64 -4.82 -3.82 1.29
CA LEU A 64 -5.04 -5.25 1.52
C LEU A 64 -3.93 -6.11 0.92
N GLY A 65 -2.72 -5.54 0.76
CA GLY A 65 -1.54 -6.25 0.25
C GLY A 65 -1.52 -6.44 -1.26
N GLY A 66 -2.33 -5.67 -2.00
CA GLY A 66 -2.26 -5.52 -3.45
C GLY A 66 -1.75 -4.13 -3.83
N SER A 67 -2.01 -3.73 -5.08
CA SER A 67 -1.68 -2.41 -5.62
C SER A 67 -2.65 -2.05 -6.74
N ASP A 68 -2.53 -0.86 -7.33
CA ASP A 68 -3.32 -0.50 -8.53
C ASP A 68 -2.98 -1.40 -9.74
N SER A 69 -1.81 -2.07 -9.74
CA SER A 69 -1.37 -2.98 -10.82
C SER A 69 -1.49 -4.46 -10.51
N ALA A 70 -1.67 -4.88 -9.25
CA ALA A 70 -1.68 -6.29 -8.85
C ALA A 70 -2.72 -6.60 -7.77
N CYS A 71 -3.40 -7.73 -7.89
CA CYS A 71 -4.31 -8.20 -6.86
C CYS A 71 -3.56 -8.76 -5.64
N PRO A 72 -4.14 -8.66 -4.43
CA PRO A 72 -3.60 -9.34 -3.25
C PRO A 72 -3.41 -10.84 -3.47
N SER A 73 -2.42 -11.42 -2.78
CA SER A 73 -2.17 -12.87 -2.82
C SER A 73 -3.42 -13.67 -2.45
N GLY A 74 -3.71 -14.74 -3.21
CA GLY A 74 -4.88 -15.59 -2.99
C GLY A 74 -6.21 -15.04 -3.54
N THR A 75 -6.17 -13.90 -4.23
CA THR A 75 -7.29 -13.35 -4.99
C THR A 75 -6.98 -13.39 -6.49
N GLN A 76 -7.99 -13.20 -7.34
CA GLN A 76 -7.83 -13.15 -8.79
C GLN A 76 -8.53 -11.93 -9.38
N GLU A 77 -8.09 -11.46 -10.54
CA GLU A 77 -8.80 -10.39 -11.26
C GLU A 77 -10.22 -10.83 -11.64
N GLY A 78 -11.19 -9.95 -11.40
CA GLY A 78 -12.58 -10.08 -11.81
C GLY A 78 -12.91 -9.24 -13.04
N GLY A 79 -14.19 -8.91 -13.17
CA GLY A 79 -14.67 -7.93 -14.13
C GLY A 79 -14.28 -6.50 -13.73
N ALA A 80 -14.64 -5.57 -14.62
CA ALA A 80 -14.28 -4.17 -14.48
C ALA A 80 -15.43 -3.24 -14.88
N TRP A 81 -15.44 -2.06 -14.26
CA TRP A 81 -16.22 -0.91 -14.72
C TRP A 81 -15.32 0.26 -15.05
N TRP A 82 -15.91 1.29 -15.65
CA TRP A 82 -15.18 2.37 -16.27
C TRP A 82 -15.74 3.74 -15.88
N ALA A 83 -14.85 4.71 -15.73
CA ALA A 83 -15.18 6.10 -15.52
C ALA A 83 -14.21 7.01 -16.28
N CYS A 84 -14.70 8.17 -16.71
CA CYS A 84 -13.84 9.27 -17.08
C CYS A 84 -13.52 10.11 -15.83
N CYS A 85 -12.23 10.23 -15.50
CA CYS A 85 -11.74 11.04 -14.40
C CYS A 85 -10.95 12.25 -14.91
N PHE A 86 -11.19 13.41 -14.34
CA PHE A 86 -10.50 14.64 -14.74
C PHE A 86 -9.14 14.76 -14.04
N SER A 87 -8.10 15.06 -14.80
CA SER A 87 -6.78 15.39 -14.26
C SER A 87 -6.05 16.34 -15.21
N SER A 88 -5.52 17.44 -14.67
CA SER A 88 -4.71 18.42 -15.39
C SER A 88 -5.29 18.88 -16.74
N GLY A 89 -6.59 19.24 -16.77
CA GLY A 89 -7.22 19.76 -17.98
C GLY A 89 -7.73 18.71 -18.96
N ARG A 90 -7.60 17.41 -18.66
CA ARG A 90 -7.98 16.30 -19.54
C ARG A 90 -8.84 15.29 -18.80
N LEU A 91 -9.71 14.59 -19.53
CA LEU A 91 -10.45 13.44 -19.02
C LEU A 91 -9.69 12.16 -19.37
N TRP A 92 -9.58 11.26 -18.42
CA TRP A 92 -8.88 9.99 -18.58
C TRP A 92 -9.85 8.85 -18.32
N LEU A 93 -9.87 7.87 -19.21
CA LEU A 93 -10.59 6.64 -19.03
C LEU A 93 -9.85 5.79 -18.00
N VAL A 94 -10.51 5.56 -16.87
CA VAL A 94 -10.02 4.72 -15.79
C VAL A 94 -10.84 3.44 -15.73
N ARG A 95 -10.12 2.32 -15.67
CA ARG A 95 -10.64 0.98 -15.43
C ARG A 95 -10.56 0.65 -13.94
N TYR A 96 -11.69 0.32 -13.33
CA TYR A 96 -11.74 -0.19 -11.97
C TYR A 96 -11.94 -1.70 -12.00
N LEU A 97 -11.05 -2.46 -11.37
CA LEU A 97 -11.06 -3.91 -11.41
C LEU A 97 -11.18 -4.48 -10.01
N ASP A 98 -12.20 -5.30 -9.80
CA ASP A 98 -12.31 -6.06 -8.57
C ASP A 98 -11.27 -7.17 -8.55
N CYS A 99 -10.61 -7.32 -7.41
CA CYS A 99 -9.89 -8.54 -7.05
C CYS A 99 -10.85 -9.41 -6.26
N CYS A 100 -11.04 -10.63 -6.72
CA CYS A 100 -12.09 -11.53 -6.29
C CYS A 100 -11.54 -12.65 -5.43
N GLY A 101 -12.22 -12.91 -4.31
CA GLY A 101 -11.91 -14.02 -3.41
C GLY A 101 -13.18 -14.74 -2.95
N PRO A 102 -13.03 -15.84 -2.20
CA PRO A 102 -14.14 -16.51 -1.52
C PRO A 102 -14.91 -15.52 -0.63
N ARG A 103 -16.25 -15.52 -0.71
CA ARG A 103 -17.10 -14.58 0.04
C ARG A 103 -16.86 -14.61 1.55
N ASP A 104 -16.72 -15.81 2.09
CA ASP A 104 -16.48 -16.10 3.50
C ASP A 104 -15.09 -15.66 3.99
N ARG A 105 -14.17 -15.31 3.08
CA ARG A 105 -12.80 -14.88 3.38
C ARG A 105 -12.54 -13.42 3.05
N ARG A 106 -13.58 -12.62 2.83
CA ARG A 106 -13.45 -11.19 2.57
C ARG A 106 -13.01 -10.48 3.86
N PRO A 107 -11.87 -9.78 3.88
CA PRO A 107 -11.42 -9.04 5.06
C PRO A 107 -12.30 -7.81 5.29
N ALA A 108 -12.30 -7.33 6.53
CA ALA A 108 -12.79 -5.99 6.80
C ALA A 108 -11.93 -4.96 6.05
N CYS A 109 -12.56 -3.93 5.47
CA CYS A 109 -11.81 -2.86 4.85
C CYS A 109 -11.18 -1.97 5.92
N PRO A 110 -9.86 -1.70 5.87
CA PRO A 110 -9.22 -0.81 6.82
C PRO A 110 -9.83 0.60 6.80
N SER A 111 -9.76 1.29 7.94
CA SER A 111 -10.22 2.68 8.05
C SER A 111 -9.51 3.56 7.01
N GLY A 112 -10.27 4.41 6.32
CA GLY A 112 -9.75 5.29 5.26
C GLY A 112 -9.59 4.64 3.88
N CYS A 113 -9.80 3.32 3.76
CA CYS A 113 -9.62 2.58 2.49
C CYS A 113 -10.93 2.21 1.79
N SER A 114 -12.07 2.53 2.39
CA SER A 114 -13.38 2.28 1.80
C SER A 114 -13.83 3.49 1.00
N CYS A 115 -13.83 3.36 -0.33
CA CYS A 115 -14.28 4.40 -1.24
C CYS A 115 -15.75 4.19 -1.60
N ASN A 116 -16.47 5.30 -1.75
CA ASN A 116 -17.84 5.33 -2.25
C ASN A 116 -18.00 6.53 -3.19
N GLN A 117 -17.10 6.63 -4.17
CA GLN A 117 -17.14 7.66 -5.19
C GLN A 117 -18.09 7.22 -6.28
N ASN A 118 -19.34 7.68 -6.20
CA ASN A 118 -20.27 7.52 -7.30
C ASN A 118 -19.99 8.64 -8.31
N ASN A 119 -19.41 8.32 -9.46
CA ASN A 119 -19.17 9.35 -10.46
C ASN A 119 -20.47 9.67 -11.20
N SER A 120 -20.83 10.96 -11.26
CA SER A 120 -22.00 11.43 -12.02
C SER A 120 -21.87 11.21 -13.54
N TYR A 121 -20.66 10.87 -14.02
CA TYR A 121 -20.34 10.64 -15.43
C TYR A 121 -20.22 9.15 -15.81
N GLY A 122 -20.47 8.22 -14.88
CA GLY A 122 -20.27 6.78 -15.09
C GLY A 122 -21.44 6.12 -15.82
N GLN A 123 -21.12 5.34 -16.86
CA GLN A 123 -22.10 4.49 -17.56
C GLN A 123 -22.45 3.20 -16.79
N TYR A 124 -21.70 2.84 -15.75
CA TYR A 124 -21.80 1.52 -15.09
C TYR A 124 -21.95 1.65 -13.56
N PRO A 125 -22.75 0.78 -12.93
CA PRO A 125 -22.96 0.81 -11.48
C PRO A 125 -21.67 0.43 -10.74
N SER A 126 -21.03 1.43 -10.14
CA SER A 126 -19.79 1.29 -9.37
C SER A 126 -19.96 0.45 -8.10
N ASN A 127 -21.18 0.34 -7.56
CA ASN A 127 -21.49 -0.40 -6.34
C ASN A 127 -21.82 -1.88 -6.56
N GLN A 128 -21.61 -2.41 -7.76
CA GLN A 128 -21.87 -3.82 -8.08
C GLN A 128 -20.65 -4.70 -7.80
N ASN A 129 -20.88 -5.98 -7.47
CA ASN A 129 -19.82 -6.97 -7.36
C ASN A 129 -19.42 -7.46 -8.75
N TRP A 130 -18.22 -7.12 -9.22
CA TRP A 130 -17.74 -7.51 -10.56
C TRP A 130 -17.04 -8.87 -10.58
N CYS A 131 -17.23 -9.70 -9.56
CA CYS A 131 -16.63 -11.02 -9.48
C CYS A 131 -17.43 -12.12 -10.20
N PRO A 132 -16.74 -13.13 -10.79
CA PRO A 132 -17.41 -14.29 -11.37
C PRO A 132 -18.09 -15.11 -10.27
N ASN A 133 -19.23 -15.74 -10.60
CA ASN A 133 -20.05 -16.52 -9.65
C ASN A 133 -20.34 -15.74 -8.36
N PRO A 134 -21.10 -14.64 -8.45
CA PRO A 134 -21.27 -13.73 -7.33
C PRO A 134 -21.87 -14.43 -6.12
N SER A 135 -22.58 -15.56 -6.19
CA SER A 135 -23.04 -16.29 -5.00
C SER A 135 -21.91 -16.82 -4.10
N THR A 136 -20.74 -17.12 -4.64
CA THR A 136 -19.61 -17.75 -3.93
C THR A 136 -18.36 -16.88 -3.87
N ARG A 137 -18.28 -15.85 -4.72
CA ARG A 137 -17.19 -14.87 -4.73
C ARG A 137 -17.67 -13.44 -4.50
N ALA A 138 -16.86 -12.64 -3.82
CA ALA A 138 -17.08 -11.21 -3.65
C ALA A 138 -15.81 -10.43 -3.95
N ALA A 139 -16.01 -9.14 -4.25
CA ALA A 139 -14.96 -8.14 -4.32
C ALA A 139 -14.21 -8.09 -2.98
N TYR A 140 -12.98 -8.61 -2.99
CA TYR A 140 -12.02 -8.53 -1.90
C TYR A 140 -11.52 -7.09 -1.76
N CYS A 141 -11.18 -6.48 -2.89
CA CYS A 141 -10.78 -5.09 -3.04
C CYS A 141 -10.93 -4.66 -4.51
N THR A 142 -10.73 -3.39 -4.81
CA THR A 142 -10.78 -2.81 -6.15
C THR A 142 -9.47 -2.07 -6.44
N ARG A 143 -8.98 -2.19 -7.68
CA ARG A 143 -7.82 -1.47 -8.23
C ARG A 143 -8.26 -0.39 -9.19
N ALA A 144 -7.52 0.69 -9.30
CA ALA A 144 -7.77 1.75 -10.27
C ALA A 144 -6.62 1.85 -11.28
N GLN A 145 -6.92 1.63 -12.56
CA GLN A 145 -5.93 1.66 -13.64
C GLN A 145 -6.30 2.70 -14.69
N VAL A 146 -5.41 3.66 -14.91
CA VAL A 146 -5.52 4.60 -16.03
C VAL A 146 -5.29 3.82 -17.33
N TRP A 147 -6.24 3.88 -18.25
CA TRP A 147 -6.23 3.06 -19.46
C TRP A 147 -5.96 3.88 -20.72
N SER A 148 -6.69 4.98 -20.89
CA SER A 148 -6.56 5.85 -22.05
C SER A 148 -7.07 7.25 -21.73
N GLN A 149 -7.02 8.16 -22.70
CA GLN A 149 -7.82 9.38 -22.63
C GLN A 149 -9.30 9.02 -22.83
N CYS A 150 -10.20 9.77 -22.17
CA CYS A 150 -11.55 9.98 -22.70
C CYS A 150 -11.50 11.16 -23.69
#